data_AF-A0AAV5V0A1-F1
#
_entry.id   AF-A0AAV5V0A1-F1
#
_cell.length_a   1.000
_cell.length_b   1.000
_cell.length_c   1.000
_cell.angle_alpha   90.00
_cell.angle_beta   90.00
_cell.angle_gamma   90.00
#
_symmetry.space_group_name_H-M   'P 1'
#
loop_
_entity.id
_entity.type
_entity.pdbx_description
1 polymer ?
#
loop_
_entity_poly.entity_id
_entity_poly.type
_entity_poly.pdbx_seq_one_letter_code
_entity_poly.pdbx_strand_id
1 'polypeptide(L)'
;FAERAFPTLAELNEEERDVLLAAYIMKFYMLDSFYRTRITWGEIRRFIMWSVTSCADMGRYDLWLGEDQGGEDRETLISCLDSLLKVQLDLVVPIMIRAQITIKEFHAALALLLCETDDLTDVSDKTLSVLSNIRAEVYQDLADYYNDEIELSDFSTRLGHLLSLNHSMRVST
;
A
#
# COMPACT_ATOMS: atom_id res chain seq x y z
N PHE A 1 -5.17 -13.82 -0.81
CA PHE A 1 -3.72 -13.58 -0.90
C PHE A 1 -3.08 -13.72 0.46
N ALA A 2 -3.50 -12.94 1.46
CA ALA A 2 -2.91 -12.88 2.79
C ALA A 2 -2.76 -14.26 3.48
N GLU A 3 -3.81 -15.08 3.58
CA GLU A 3 -3.71 -16.43 4.21
C GLU A 3 -2.82 -17.44 3.45
N ARG A 4 -2.64 -17.25 2.13
CA ARG A 4 -1.75 -18.12 1.33
C ARG A 4 -0.29 -17.69 1.45
N ALA A 5 -0.05 -16.39 1.61
CA ALA A 5 1.28 -15.82 1.80
C ALA A 5 1.74 -15.98 3.26
N PHE A 6 0.83 -15.78 4.21
CA PHE A 6 1.06 -15.84 5.65
C PHE A 6 0.00 -16.74 6.32
N PRO A 7 0.24 -18.05 6.40
CA PRO A 7 -0.71 -19.00 6.99
C PRO A 7 -1.07 -18.68 8.45
N THR A 8 -0.18 -17.99 9.18
CA THR A 8 -0.39 -17.55 10.57
C THR A 8 -1.58 -16.60 10.74
N LEU A 9 -2.02 -15.92 9.67
CA LEU A 9 -3.25 -15.12 9.70
C LEU A 9 -4.51 -15.96 9.93
N ALA A 10 -4.48 -17.25 9.56
CA ALA A 10 -5.60 -18.17 9.83
C ALA A 10 -5.76 -18.50 11.32
N GLU A 11 -4.78 -18.14 12.16
CA GLU A 11 -4.88 -18.29 13.61
C GLU A 11 -5.77 -17.20 14.23
N LEU A 12 -5.96 -16.08 13.55
CA LEU A 12 -6.81 -14.98 14.02
C LEU A 12 -8.28 -15.33 13.86
N ASN A 13 -9.11 -14.79 14.74
CA ASN A 13 -10.56 -14.94 14.61
C ASN A 13 -11.09 -14.06 13.45
N GLU A 14 -12.37 -14.23 13.08
CA GLU A 14 -12.98 -13.50 11.97
C GLU A 14 -12.98 -11.99 12.18
N GLU A 15 -13.36 -11.53 13.38
CA GLU A 15 -13.39 -10.11 13.74
C GLU A 15 -12.00 -9.46 13.66
N GLU A 16 -10.96 -10.13 14.17
CA GLU A 16 -9.56 -9.69 14.08
C GLU A 16 -9.12 -9.55 12.62
N ARG A 17 -9.46 -10.54 11.77
CA ARG A 17 -9.12 -10.49 10.33
C ARG A 17 -9.86 -9.38 9.61
N ASP A 18 -11.12 -9.14 9.94
CA ASP A 18 -11.93 -8.09 9.32
C ASP A 18 -11.40 -6.70 9.67
N VAL A 19 -11.03 -6.46 10.93
CA VAL A 19 -10.42 -5.20 11.38
C VAL A 19 -9.09 -4.96 10.65
N LEU A 20 -8.23 -5.99 10.59
CA LEU A 20 -6.96 -5.90 9.85
C LEU A 20 -7.18 -5.62 8.37
N LEU A 21 -8.11 -6.35 7.73
CA LEU A 21 -8.38 -6.21 6.32
C LEU A 21 -8.94 -4.82 6.00
N ALA A 22 -9.85 -4.31 6.83
CA ALA A 22 -10.43 -2.97 6.68
C ALA A 22 -9.35 -1.87 6.73
N ALA A 23 -8.39 -1.97 7.65
CA ALA A 23 -7.28 -1.00 7.74
C ALA A 23 -6.24 -1.18 6.63
N TYR A 24 -6.05 -2.39 6.14
CA TYR A 24 -5.05 -2.70 5.12
C TYR A 24 -5.51 -2.40 3.69
N ILE A 25 -6.79 -2.64 3.37
CA ILE A 25 -7.26 -2.71 1.98
C ILE A 25 -7.04 -1.41 1.20
N MET A 26 -7.27 -0.26 1.82
CA MET A 26 -7.06 1.05 1.17
C MET A 26 -5.58 1.29 0.87
N LYS A 27 -4.70 0.97 1.83
CA LYS A 27 -3.26 1.11 1.69
C LYS A 27 -2.71 0.16 0.62
N PHE A 28 -3.22 -1.08 0.61
CA PHE A 28 -2.93 -2.08 -0.43
C PHE A 28 -3.29 -1.56 -1.82
N TYR A 29 -4.54 -1.12 -2.01
CA TYR A 29 -4.99 -0.64 -3.31
C TYR A 29 -4.19 0.56 -3.78
N MET A 30 -3.89 1.50 -2.90
CA MET A 30 -3.12 2.68 -3.27
C MET A 30 -1.70 2.32 -3.72
N LEU A 31 -0.97 1.50 -2.94
CA LEU A 31 0.39 1.09 -3.30
C LEU A 31 0.41 0.23 -4.57
N ASP A 32 -0.51 -0.74 -4.68
CA ASP A 32 -0.65 -1.59 -5.86
C ASP A 32 -0.97 -0.78 -7.12
N SER A 33 -1.92 0.16 -7.01
CA SER A 33 -2.31 1.04 -8.11
C SER A 33 -1.15 1.89 -8.60
N PHE A 34 -0.42 2.53 -7.68
CA PHE A 34 0.75 3.35 -8.04
C PHE A 34 1.87 2.52 -8.66
N TYR A 35 2.20 1.37 -8.07
CA TYR A 35 3.23 0.48 -8.61
C TYR A 35 2.86 0.00 -10.02
N ARG A 36 1.65 -0.53 -10.22
CA ARG A 36 1.16 -1.01 -11.53
C ARG A 36 1.16 0.07 -12.59
N THR A 37 0.66 1.25 -12.25
CA THR A 37 0.62 2.41 -13.15
C THR A 37 2.02 2.76 -13.61
N ARG A 38 2.98 2.81 -12.68
CA ARG A 38 4.38 3.12 -12.99
C ARG A 38 5.03 2.06 -13.87
N ILE A 39 4.89 0.77 -13.57
CA ILE A 39 5.52 -0.28 -14.38
C ILE A 39 4.89 -0.40 -15.78
N THR A 40 3.63 0.03 -15.94
CA THR A 40 2.90 -0.07 -17.20
C THR A 40 3.11 1.15 -18.10
N TRP A 41 3.12 2.37 -17.53
CA TRP A 41 3.20 3.61 -18.30
C TRP A 41 4.45 4.45 -18.02
N GLY A 42 5.32 4.04 -17.10
CA GLY A 42 6.53 4.75 -16.70
C GLY A 42 6.28 5.94 -15.77
N GLU A 43 5.12 6.60 -15.88
CA GLU A 43 4.74 7.77 -15.08
C GLU A 43 3.27 7.76 -14.68
N ILE A 44 2.99 8.37 -13.53
CA ILE A 44 1.62 8.54 -12.99
C ILE A 44 1.24 10.00 -13.22
N ARG A 45 0.44 10.26 -14.26
CA ARG A 45 0.01 11.63 -14.63
C ARG A 45 -1.50 11.80 -14.56
N ARG A 46 -2.20 11.05 -15.40
CA ARG A 46 -3.65 11.19 -15.61
C ARG A 46 -4.41 9.93 -15.29
N PHE A 47 -3.83 8.78 -15.61
CA PHE A 47 -4.47 7.50 -15.40
C PHE A 47 -3.83 6.79 -14.21
N ILE A 48 -4.66 6.10 -13.43
CA ILE A 48 -4.24 5.18 -12.38
C ILE A 48 -4.86 3.81 -12.66
N MET A 49 -4.04 2.76 -12.63
CA MET A 49 -4.51 1.39 -12.74
C MET A 49 -5.18 0.97 -11.44
N TRP A 50 -6.43 0.49 -11.51
CA TRP A 50 -7.16 -0.07 -10.38
C TRP A 50 -7.07 -1.60 -10.32
N SER A 51 -6.84 -2.21 -11.46
CA SER A 51 -6.64 -3.65 -11.60
C SER A 51 -5.72 -3.93 -12.78
N VAL A 52 -5.49 -5.21 -13.09
CA VAL A 52 -4.73 -5.63 -14.27
C VAL A 52 -5.35 -5.15 -15.58
N THR A 53 -6.68 -4.97 -15.62
CA THR A 53 -7.42 -4.68 -16.87
C THR A 53 -8.19 -3.37 -16.83
N SER A 54 -8.20 -2.65 -15.71
CA SER A 54 -8.96 -1.41 -15.55
C SER A 54 -8.08 -0.26 -15.05
N CYS A 55 -8.39 0.94 -15.53
CA CYS A 55 -7.80 2.18 -15.07
C CYS A 55 -8.87 3.26 -14.91
N ALA A 56 -8.58 4.24 -14.07
CA ALA A 56 -9.40 5.43 -13.91
C ALA A 56 -8.64 6.66 -14.41
N ASP A 57 -9.38 7.57 -15.04
CA ASP A 57 -8.91 8.91 -15.34
C ASP A 57 -9.12 9.79 -14.09
N MET A 58 -8.01 10.16 -13.47
CA MET A 58 -7.98 10.98 -12.25
C MET A 58 -8.52 12.39 -12.49
N GLY A 59 -8.57 12.87 -13.74
CA GLY A 59 -9.15 14.17 -14.08
C GLY A 59 -10.64 14.13 -14.40
N ARG A 60 -11.29 12.97 -14.29
CA ARG A 60 -12.68 12.74 -14.71
C ARG A 60 -13.48 12.00 -13.63
N TYR A 61 -13.63 12.66 -12.49
CA TYR A 61 -14.43 12.20 -11.35
C TYR A 61 -15.87 11.84 -11.72
N ASP A 62 -16.44 12.51 -12.72
CA ASP A 62 -17.76 12.24 -13.29
C ASP A 62 -17.93 10.82 -13.86
N LEU A 63 -16.84 10.16 -14.24
CA LEU A 63 -16.89 8.80 -14.80
C LEU A 63 -16.99 7.70 -13.73
N TRP A 64 -16.62 8.00 -12.48
CA TRP A 64 -16.60 7.01 -11.40
C TRP A 64 -17.39 7.42 -10.15
N LEU A 65 -17.81 8.69 -10.06
CA LEU A 65 -18.83 9.13 -9.11
C LEU A 65 -20.18 9.22 -9.82
N GLY A 66 -21.12 8.34 -9.44
CA GLY A 66 -22.50 8.36 -9.94
C GLY A 66 -23.17 9.72 -9.72
N GLU A 67 -24.12 10.11 -10.59
CA GLU A 67 -24.80 11.42 -10.50
C GLU A 67 -25.54 11.64 -9.17
N ASP A 68 -25.97 10.55 -8.54
CA ASP A 68 -26.62 10.50 -7.24
C ASP A 68 -25.65 10.57 -6.05
N GLN A 69 -24.35 10.45 -6.29
CA GLN A 69 -23.31 10.50 -5.25
C GLN A 69 -22.87 11.94 -4.97
N GLY A 70 -22.75 12.25 -3.68
CA GLY A 70 -22.32 13.57 -3.18
C GLY A 70 -23.45 14.57 -2.96
N GLY A 71 -24.65 14.34 -3.52
CA GLY A 71 -25.83 15.20 -3.30
C GLY A 71 -25.53 16.68 -3.57
N GLU A 72 -25.98 17.55 -2.65
CA GLU A 72 -25.74 18.99 -2.72
C GLU A 72 -24.25 19.37 -2.59
N ASP A 73 -23.44 18.52 -1.96
CA ASP A 73 -22.01 18.74 -1.70
C ASP A 73 -21.08 18.08 -2.74
N ARG A 74 -21.63 17.67 -3.89
CA ARG A 74 -20.86 16.92 -4.91
C ARG A 74 -19.57 17.63 -5.34
N GLU A 75 -19.62 18.93 -5.57
CA GLU A 75 -18.43 19.70 -5.99
C GLU A 75 -17.37 19.72 -4.89
N THR A 76 -17.80 19.85 -3.62
CA THR A 76 -16.93 19.77 -2.45
C THR A 76 -16.28 18.39 -2.35
N LEU A 77 -17.05 17.32 -2.53
CA LEU A 77 -16.54 15.94 -2.54
C LEU A 77 -15.47 15.75 -3.63
N ILE A 78 -15.73 16.21 -4.86
CA ILE A 78 -14.77 16.12 -5.97
C ILE A 78 -13.48 16.90 -5.63
N SER A 79 -13.62 18.11 -5.10
CA SER A 79 -12.47 18.94 -4.68
C SER A 79 -11.64 18.28 -3.57
N CYS A 80 -12.30 17.63 -2.61
CA CYS A 80 -11.65 16.87 -1.54
C CYS A 80 -10.90 15.66 -2.08
N LEU A 81 -11.51 14.88 -2.99
CA LEU A 81 -10.87 13.73 -3.62
C LEU A 81 -9.65 14.14 -4.45
N ASP A 82 -9.76 15.24 -5.20
CA ASP A 82 -8.63 15.78 -5.99
C ASP A 82 -7.48 16.25 -5.11
N SER A 83 -7.80 16.98 -4.04
CA SER A 83 -6.80 17.42 -3.07
C SER A 83 -6.12 16.24 -2.38
N LEU A 84 -6.89 15.24 -1.95
CA LEU A 84 -6.37 14.03 -1.30
C LEU A 84 -5.44 13.27 -2.26
N LEU A 85 -5.91 13.00 -3.47
CA LEU A 85 -5.14 12.27 -4.48
C LEU A 85 -3.84 13.00 -4.84
N LYS A 86 -3.91 14.33 -5.00
CA LYS A 86 -2.73 15.14 -5.27
C LYS A 86 -1.70 15.06 -4.15
N VAL A 87 -2.12 15.19 -2.90
CA VAL A 87 -1.24 15.05 -1.73
C VAL A 87 -0.58 13.66 -1.71
N GLN A 88 -1.36 12.60 -1.98
CA GLN A 88 -0.81 11.24 -2.05
C GLN A 88 0.22 11.09 -3.18
N LEU A 89 -0.10 11.59 -4.37
CA LEU A 89 0.80 11.49 -5.52
C LEU A 89 2.11 12.27 -5.27
N ASP A 90 2.01 13.49 -4.75
CA ASP A 90 3.16 14.34 -4.45
C ASP A 90 4.08 13.74 -3.38
N LEU A 91 3.53 12.92 -2.47
CA LEU A 91 4.29 12.23 -1.43
C LEU A 91 4.89 10.90 -1.91
N VAL A 92 4.05 10.01 -2.46
CA VAL A 92 4.39 8.61 -2.72
C VAL A 92 5.20 8.45 -4.00
N VAL A 93 4.83 9.14 -5.08
CA VAL A 93 5.44 8.96 -6.40
C VAL A 93 6.94 9.30 -6.39
N PRO A 94 7.41 10.41 -5.80
CA PRO A 94 8.84 10.69 -5.73
C PRO A 94 9.63 9.65 -4.94
N ILE A 95 9.05 9.08 -3.87
CA ILE A 95 9.69 8.03 -3.09
C ILE A 95 9.84 6.77 -3.94
N MET A 96 8.78 6.33 -4.62
CA MET A 96 8.84 5.16 -5.50
C MET A 96 9.84 5.31 -6.65
N ILE A 97 9.89 6.50 -7.27
CA ILE A 97 10.84 6.79 -8.36
C ILE A 97 12.28 6.68 -7.87
N ARG A 98 12.59 7.29 -6.71
CA ARG A 98 13.93 7.23 -6.12
C ARG A 98 14.30 5.83 -5.65
N ALA A 99 13.35 5.12 -5.04
CA ALA A 99 13.57 3.79 -4.48
C ALA A 99 13.85 2.74 -5.55
N GLN A 100 13.35 2.94 -6.78
CA GLN A 100 13.45 1.96 -7.88
C GLN A 100 13.10 0.54 -7.41
N ILE A 101 11.97 0.43 -6.71
CA ILE A 101 11.54 -0.83 -6.10
C ILE A 101 11.39 -1.93 -7.16
N THR A 102 12.03 -3.06 -6.89
CA THR A 102 11.88 -4.32 -7.62
C THR A 102 10.54 -4.97 -7.28
N ILE A 103 10.14 -5.98 -8.04
CA ILE A 103 8.89 -6.71 -7.77
C ILE A 103 8.91 -7.41 -6.41
N LYS A 104 10.08 -7.91 -5.97
CA LYS A 104 10.24 -8.55 -4.65
C LYS A 104 10.09 -7.55 -3.51
N GLU A 105 10.73 -6.40 -3.63
CA GLU A 105 10.56 -5.31 -2.66
C GLU A 105 9.12 -4.76 -2.64
N PHE A 106 8.46 -4.70 -3.79
CA PHE A 106 7.04 -4.31 -3.84
C PHE A 106 6.17 -5.28 -3.04
N HIS A 107 6.35 -6.60 -3.19
CA HIS A 107 5.62 -7.58 -2.38
C HIS A 107 5.97 -7.47 -0.89
N ALA A 108 7.25 -7.26 -0.56
CA ALA A 108 7.67 -7.01 0.81
C ALA A 108 7.04 -5.74 1.39
N ALA A 109 6.92 -4.65 0.60
CA ALA A 109 6.24 -3.44 1.02
C ALA A 109 4.77 -3.70 1.36
N LEU A 110 4.05 -4.43 0.51
CA LEU A 110 2.66 -4.82 0.80
C LEU A 110 2.53 -5.63 2.10
N ALA A 111 3.44 -6.58 2.34
CA ALA A 111 3.44 -7.35 3.58
C ALA A 111 3.76 -6.51 4.81
N LEU A 112 4.75 -5.61 4.73
CA LEU A 112 5.08 -4.68 5.80
C LEU A 112 3.92 -3.71 6.10
N LEU A 113 3.19 -3.29 5.05
CA LEU A 113 2.02 -2.43 5.15
C LEU A 113 0.84 -3.12 5.86
N LEU A 114 0.70 -4.44 5.71
CA LEU A 114 -0.25 -5.24 6.49
C LEU A 114 0.10 -5.25 7.98
N CYS A 115 1.39 -5.21 8.31
CA CYS A 115 1.87 -5.16 9.69
C CYS A 115 1.77 -3.76 10.34
N GLU A 116 1.24 -2.76 9.64
CA GLU A 116 1.05 -1.40 10.17
C GLU A 116 -0.25 -1.32 10.98
N THR A 117 -0.13 -1.27 12.31
CA THR A 117 -1.27 -1.27 13.24
C THR A 117 -1.51 0.07 13.94
N ASP A 118 -0.74 1.11 13.62
CA ASP A 118 -0.78 2.40 14.34
C ASP A 118 -2.19 3.04 14.33
N ASP A 119 -3.00 2.75 13.31
CA ASP A 119 -4.36 3.28 13.14
C ASP A 119 -5.43 2.39 13.78
N LEU A 120 -5.06 1.23 14.33
CA LEU A 120 -5.98 0.27 14.90
C LEU A 120 -6.07 0.44 16.42
N THR A 121 -7.26 0.73 16.93
CA THR A 121 -7.56 0.69 18.35
C THR A 121 -7.92 -0.74 18.79
N ASP A 122 -7.53 -1.13 20.00
CA ASP A 122 -7.94 -2.39 20.64
C ASP A 122 -7.51 -3.69 19.90
N VAL A 123 -6.34 -3.65 19.24
CA VAL A 123 -5.75 -4.86 18.65
C VAL A 123 -5.30 -5.84 19.73
N SER A 124 -5.70 -7.10 19.62
CA SER A 124 -5.32 -8.14 20.58
C SER A 124 -3.80 -8.43 20.56
N ASP A 125 -3.25 -8.84 21.70
CA ASP A 125 -1.84 -9.26 21.81
C ASP A 125 -1.50 -10.39 20.82
N LYS A 126 -2.48 -11.27 20.55
CA LYS A 126 -2.34 -12.34 19.56
C LYS A 126 -2.15 -11.77 18.16
N THR A 127 -2.98 -10.81 17.77
CA THR A 127 -2.87 -10.14 16.48
C THR A 127 -1.53 -9.43 16.35
N LEU A 128 -1.10 -8.69 17.36
CA LEU A 128 0.20 -8.02 17.38
C LEU A 128 1.36 -9.03 17.24
N SER A 129 1.27 -10.18 17.90
CA SER A 129 2.27 -11.25 17.79
C SER A 129 2.34 -11.83 16.37
N VAL A 130 1.19 -12.12 15.75
CA VAL A 130 1.12 -12.61 14.36
C VAL A 130 1.74 -11.60 13.39
N LEU A 131 1.39 -10.32 13.49
CA LEU A 131 1.93 -9.28 12.62
C LEU A 131 3.43 -9.03 12.86
N SER A 132 3.89 -9.15 14.11
CA SER A 132 5.31 -9.07 14.44
C SER A 132 6.10 -10.22 13.80
N ASN A 133 5.55 -11.43 13.80
CA ASN A 133 6.17 -12.59 13.17
C ASN A 133 6.25 -12.42 11.65
N ILE A 134 5.16 -11.97 11.00
CA ILE A 134 5.15 -11.67 9.56
C ILE A 134 6.19 -10.60 9.23
N ARG A 135 6.27 -9.52 10.03
CA ARG A 135 7.24 -8.45 9.84
C ARG A 135 8.69 -8.97 9.92
N ALA A 136 8.97 -9.84 10.90
CA ALA A 136 10.29 -10.45 11.08
C ALA A 136 10.66 -11.36 9.90
N GLU A 137 9.72 -12.18 9.43
CA GLU A 137 9.89 -13.04 8.24
C GLU A 137 10.20 -12.21 6.99
N VAL A 138 9.43 -11.14 6.74
CA VAL A 138 9.66 -10.25 5.60
C VAL A 138 11.02 -9.55 5.66
N TYR A 139 11.50 -9.16 6.85
CA TYR A 139 12.84 -8.58 6.97
C TYR A 139 13.95 -9.60 6.73
N GLN A 140 13.76 -10.85 7.15
CA GLN A 140 14.70 -11.92 6.87
C GLN A 140 14.75 -12.20 5.36
N ASP A 141 13.59 -12.35 4.72
CA ASP A 141 13.49 -12.56 3.27
C ASP A 141 14.12 -11.42 2.46
N LEU A 142 13.94 -10.17 2.90
CA LEU A 142 14.60 -9.02 2.28
C LEU A 142 16.11 -9.08 2.46
N ALA A 143 16.61 -9.44 3.63
CA ALA A 143 18.05 -9.55 3.88
C ALA A 143 18.67 -10.64 3.00
N ASP A 144 18.03 -11.80 2.89
CA ASP A 144 18.47 -12.91 2.05
C ASP A 144 18.44 -12.49 0.57
N TYR A 145 17.36 -11.84 0.11
CA TYR A 145 17.26 -11.30 -1.24
C TYR A 145 18.37 -10.28 -1.56
N TYR A 146 18.67 -9.37 -0.65
CA TYR A 146 19.72 -8.36 -0.87
C TYR A 146 21.11 -8.99 -0.91
N ASN A 147 21.40 -9.96 -0.04
CA ASN A 147 22.70 -10.62 0.00
C ASN A 147 22.90 -11.57 -1.19
N ASP A 148 21.91 -12.40 -1.50
CA ASP A 148 22.08 -13.54 -2.40
C ASP A 148 21.78 -13.19 -3.87
N GLU A 149 20.88 -12.24 -4.14
CA GLU A 149 20.45 -11.93 -5.50
C GLU A 149 20.90 -10.56 -6.01
N ILE A 150 20.89 -9.55 -5.14
CA ILE A 150 21.36 -8.19 -5.50
C ILE A 150 22.87 -8.05 -5.23
N GLU A 151 23.47 -8.98 -4.48
CA GLU A 151 24.88 -8.94 -4.05
C GLU A 151 25.22 -7.63 -3.30
N LEU A 152 24.25 -7.13 -2.51
CA LEU A 152 24.35 -5.85 -1.80
C LEU A 152 24.64 -6.08 -0.31
N SER A 153 25.89 -5.86 0.09
CA SER A 153 26.33 -6.02 1.48
C SER A 153 25.80 -4.94 2.43
N ASP A 154 25.45 -3.75 1.91
CA ASP A 154 24.79 -2.69 2.68
C ASP A 154 23.46 -2.31 2.01
N PHE A 155 22.39 -2.91 2.49
CA PHE A 155 21.03 -2.67 2.03
C PHE A 155 20.28 -1.63 2.89
N SER A 156 20.94 -0.97 3.83
CA SER A 156 20.32 -0.01 4.76
C SER A 156 19.59 1.11 4.03
N THR A 157 20.16 1.62 2.94
CA THR A 157 19.54 2.66 2.11
C THR A 157 18.27 2.15 1.41
N ARG A 158 18.30 0.94 0.85
CA ARG A 158 17.12 0.34 0.18
C ARG A 158 16.01 0.06 1.18
N LEU A 159 16.36 -0.49 2.33
CA LEU A 159 15.41 -0.71 3.43
C LEU A 159 14.82 0.62 3.92
N GLY A 160 15.65 1.65 4.08
CA GLY A 160 15.20 2.99 4.45
C GLY A 160 14.20 3.57 3.44
N HIS A 161 14.43 3.38 2.14
CA HIS A 161 13.47 3.77 1.12
C HIS A 161 12.15 3.00 1.21
N LEU A 162 12.21 1.69 1.46
CA LEU A 162 11.03 0.84 1.59
C LEU A 162 10.18 1.23 2.81
N LEU A 163 10.83 1.49 3.94
CA LEU A 163 10.16 1.94 5.16
C LEU A 163 9.58 3.36 5.00
N SER A 164 10.30 4.26 4.32
CA SER A 164 9.78 5.59 3.99
C SER A 164 8.53 5.50 3.12
N LEU A 165 8.51 4.56 2.16
CA LEU A 165 7.35 4.30 1.33
C LEU A 165 6.16 3.82 2.16
N ASN A 166 6.34 2.80 3.00
CA ASN A 166 5.26 2.33 3.88
C ASN A 166 4.74 3.42 4.82
N HIS A 167 5.65 4.22 5.39
CA HIS A 167 5.26 5.33 6.25
C HIS A 167 4.44 6.39 5.49
N SER A 168 4.78 6.68 4.22
CA SER A 168 4.00 7.61 3.40
C SER A 168 2.56 7.16 3.16
N MET A 169 2.30 5.84 3.20
CA MET A 169 0.96 5.27 3.05
C MET A 169 0.10 5.36 4.32
N ARG A 170 0.65 5.83 5.45
CA ARG A 170 -0.11 6.02 6.70
C ARG A 170 -0.99 7.27 6.67
N VAL A 171 -0.67 8.26 5.84
CA VAL A 171 -1.44 9.51 5.76
C VAL A 171 -2.65 9.28 4.87
N SER A 172 -3.74 8.69 5.35
CA SER A 172 -5.06 8.70 4.67
C SER A 172 -6.17 8.15 5.58
N THR A 173 -6.46 8.82 6.69
CA THR A 173 -7.80 8.94 7.30
C THR A 173 -7.78 10.00 8.38
#